data_AF-A0A9P8G1N5-F1
#
_entry.id   AF-A0A9P8G1N5-F1
#
_cell.length_a   1.000
_cell.length_b   1.000
_cell.length_c   1.000
_cell.angle_alpha   90.00
_cell.angle_beta   90.00
_cell.angle_gamma   90.00
#
_symmetry.space_group_name_H-M   'P 1'
#
loop_
_entity.id
_entity.type
_entity.pdbx_description
1 polymer ?
#
loop_
_entity_poly.entity_id
_entity_poly.type
_entity_poly.pdbx_seq_one_letter_code
_entity_poly.pdbx_strand_id
1 'polypeptide(L)'
;MRSDLRDRRIALAISVFVFSVFVLRHLQDGIYRIVPKFALEANTGPVWSATQDREVIRSLKLNTSTIEYRRYCFSARQNKDTKRQSLVDLDWPLLRDTQADQIAAQQLEHNGFDKACHQGQILHVPLDHFDHLSDTGTLMLGVATFIERLQQSLPEMARWLAGTNSKLVVILRDKSPKTTDLQAVMDIAES
;
A
#
# COMPACT_ATOMS: atom_id res chain seq x y z
N MET A 1 -42.15 -34.98 -18.85
CA MET A 1 -41.62 -33.96 -17.91
C MET A 1 -40.11 -34.12 -17.62
N ARG A 2 -39.30 -34.68 -18.55
CA ARG A 2 -37.84 -34.89 -18.39
C ARG A 2 -36.97 -34.10 -19.39
N SER A 3 -37.56 -33.51 -20.43
CA SER A 3 -36.83 -32.72 -21.44
C SER A 3 -36.43 -31.33 -20.92
N ASP A 4 -37.27 -30.70 -20.09
CA ASP A 4 -37.11 -29.31 -19.61
C ASP A 4 -35.81 -29.09 -18.78
N LEU A 5 -35.37 -30.12 -18.03
CA LEU A 5 -34.13 -30.03 -17.24
C LEU A 5 -32.85 -30.11 -18.08
N ARG A 6 -32.91 -30.72 -19.28
CA ARG A 6 -31.74 -30.84 -20.16
C ARG A 6 -31.49 -29.52 -20.90
N ASP A 7 -32.57 -28.90 -21.38
CA ASP A 7 -32.50 -27.65 -22.13
C ASP A 7 -32.05 -26.48 -21.26
N ARG A 8 -32.47 -26.43 -19.98
CA ARG A 8 -31.99 -25.44 -19.01
C ARG A 8 -30.49 -25.54 -18.71
N ARG A 9 -29.93 -26.77 -18.67
CA ARG A 9 -28.49 -26.97 -18.44
C ARG A 9 -27.66 -26.54 -19.64
N ILE A 10 -28.16 -26.79 -20.86
CA ILE A 10 -27.49 -26.37 -22.09
C ILE A 10 -27.54 -24.85 -22.22
N ALA A 11 -28.67 -24.21 -21.93
CA ALA A 11 -28.80 -22.75 -21.96
C ALA A 11 -27.86 -22.07 -20.94
N LEU A 12 -27.76 -22.60 -19.72
CA LEU A 12 -26.81 -22.10 -18.72
C LEU A 12 -25.35 -22.28 -19.17
N ALA A 13 -24.99 -23.45 -19.70
CA ALA A 13 -23.63 -23.69 -20.18
C ALA A 13 -23.24 -22.76 -21.34
N ILE A 14 -24.15 -22.52 -22.28
CA ILE A 14 -23.94 -21.57 -23.39
C ILE A 14 -23.82 -20.15 -22.86
N SER A 15 -24.67 -19.73 -21.91
CA SER A 15 -24.61 -18.38 -21.33
C SER A 15 -23.30 -18.15 -20.58
N VAL A 16 -22.84 -19.11 -19.78
CA VAL A 16 -21.55 -19.05 -19.09
C VAL A 16 -20.41 -18.99 -20.10
N PHE A 17 -20.43 -19.82 -21.15
CA PHE A 17 -19.38 -19.84 -22.16
C PHE A 17 -19.31 -18.53 -22.96
N VAL A 18 -20.47 -17.98 -23.37
CA VAL A 18 -20.54 -16.70 -24.07
C VAL A 18 -20.07 -15.56 -23.17
N PHE A 19 -20.47 -15.55 -21.89
CA PHE A 19 -20.00 -14.55 -20.93
C PHE A 19 -18.50 -14.65 -20.67
N SER A 20 -17.95 -15.86 -20.51
CA SER A 20 -16.51 -16.08 -20.38
C SER A 20 -15.74 -15.64 -21.62
N VAL A 21 -16.21 -15.98 -22.83
CA VAL A 21 -15.56 -15.55 -24.08
C VAL A 21 -15.67 -14.04 -24.28
N PHE A 22 -16.80 -13.43 -23.91
CA PHE A 22 -16.99 -11.98 -23.99
C PHE A 22 -16.09 -11.23 -23.01
N VAL A 23 -16.01 -11.70 -21.75
CA VAL A 23 -15.09 -11.17 -20.74
C VAL A 23 -13.63 -11.36 -21.18
N LEU A 24 -13.26 -12.53 -21.72
CA LEU A 24 -11.91 -12.77 -22.24
C LEU A 24 -11.57 -11.87 -23.45
N ARG A 25 -12.51 -11.66 -24.38
CA ARG A 25 -12.28 -10.76 -25.52
C ARG A 25 -12.18 -9.31 -25.08
N HIS A 26 -13.01 -8.85 -24.16
CA HIS A 26 -12.91 -7.48 -23.65
C HIS A 26 -11.68 -7.25 -22.77
N LEU A 27 -11.13 -8.31 -22.16
CA LEU A 27 -9.86 -8.27 -21.44
C LEU A 27 -8.64 -8.24 -22.37
N GLN A 28 -8.75 -8.58 -23.66
CA GLN A 28 -7.59 -8.60 -24.57
C GLN A 28 -7.12 -7.19 -25.00
N ASP A 29 -7.94 -6.15 -24.86
CA ASP A 29 -7.62 -4.80 -25.33
C ASP A 29 -6.84 -3.93 -24.31
N GLY A 30 -6.33 -4.49 -23.20
CA GLY A 30 -5.63 -3.66 -22.22
C GLY A 30 -4.93 -4.35 -21.06
N ILE A 31 -4.51 -5.61 -21.17
CA ILE A 31 -3.67 -6.23 -20.13
C ILE A 31 -2.22 -5.87 -20.40
N TYR A 32 -1.72 -4.87 -19.66
CA TYR A 32 -0.31 -4.52 -19.64
C TYR A 32 0.36 -5.25 -18.48
N ARG A 33 1.41 -6.02 -18.79
CA ARG A 33 2.25 -6.68 -17.79
C ARG A 33 3.41 -5.77 -17.45
N ILE A 34 3.41 -5.26 -16.24
CA ILE A 34 4.47 -4.40 -15.72
C ILE A 34 5.35 -5.24 -14.80
N VAL A 35 6.64 -5.36 -15.12
CA VAL A 35 7.62 -6.05 -14.26
C VAL A 35 8.56 -5.00 -13.70
N PRO A 36 8.36 -4.56 -12.45
CA PRO A 36 9.22 -3.56 -11.85
C PRO A 36 10.64 -4.10 -11.63
N LYS A 37 11.66 -3.31 -11.98
CA LYS A 37 13.08 -3.69 -11.86
C LYS A 37 13.78 -2.85 -10.81
N PHE A 38 13.42 -3.01 -9.54
CA PHE A 38 14.07 -2.29 -8.45
C PHE A 38 15.31 -3.02 -7.94
N ALA A 39 16.45 -2.34 -8.01
CA ALA A 39 17.70 -2.78 -7.41
C ALA A 39 17.67 -2.59 -5.88
N LEU A 40 18.22 -3.58 -5.18
CA LEU A 40 18.34 -3.64 -3.73
C LEU A 40 19.21 -2.49 -3.18
N GLU A 41 18.61 -1.59 -2.42
CA GLU A 41 19.25 -1.00 -1.25
C GLU A 41 18.39 -1.26 -0.02
N ALA A 42 18.72 -2.35 0.67
CA ALA A 42 18.19 -2.66 1.99
C ALA A 42 18.77 -1.67 3.02
N ASN A 43 17.93 -1.26 3.97
CA ASN A 43 18.28 -0.55 5.21
C ASN A 43 18.18 0.98 5.27
N THR A 44 17.28 1.60 4.53
CA THR A 44 16.64 2.84 5.03
C THR A 44 15.14 2.78 4.70
N GLY A 45 14.31 2.38 5.67
CA GLY A 45 12.89 2.69 5.57
C GLY A 45 12.74 4.20 5.36
N PRO A 46 11.77 4.68 4.56
CA PRO A 46 11.63 6.11 4.32
C PRO A 46 11.42 6.79 5.68
N VAL A 47 12.39 7.62 6.08
CA VAL A 47 12.18 8.60 7.13
C VAL A 47 10.99 9.42 6.66
N TRP A 48 9.85 9.25 7.31
CA TRP A 48 8.68 10.07 7.06
C TRP A 48 9.14 11.52 7.16
N SER A 49 9.17 12.23 6.03
CA SER A 49 9.82 13.52 5.96
C SER A 49 8.95 14.49 6.74
N ALA A 50 9.41 14.86 7.95
CA ALA A 50 8.80 15.86 8.81
C ALA A 50 8.44 17.17 8.05
N THR A 51 9.10 17.40 6.92
CA THR A 51 8.85 18.47 5.97
C THR A 51 7.42 18.47 5.41
N GLN A 52 6.83 17.30 5.15
CA GLN A 52 5.49 17.19 4.56
C GLN A 52 4.40 17.52 5.58
N ASP A 53 4.50 16.99 6.80
CA ASP A 53 3.58 17.31 7.90
C ASP A 53 3.67 18.80 8.28
N ARG A 54 4.89 19.37 8.24
CA ARG A 54 5.11 20.79 8.47
C ARG A 54 4.38 21.68 7.46
N GLU A 55 4.36 21.29 6.19
CA GLU A 55 3.68 22.06 5.14
C GLU A 55 2.16 22.01 5.31
N VAL A 56 1.63 20.83 5.65
CA VAL A 56 0.20 20.66 5.96
C VAL A 56 -0.20 21.55 7.15
N ILE A 57 0.56 21.51 8.25
CA ILE A 57 0.28 22.32 9.44
C ILE A 57 0.29 23.83 9.12
N ARG A 58 1.27 24.31 8.33
CA ARG A 58 1.30 25.72 7.90
C ARG A 58 0.08 26.09 7.06
N SER A 59 -0.34 25.20 6.16
CA SER A 59 -1.48 25.47 5.26
C SER A 59 -2.79 25.70 6.02
N LEU A 60 -2.92 25.13 7.22
CA LEU A 60 -4.12 25.22 8.06
C LEU A 60 -4.25 26.55 8.83
N LYS A 61 -3.24 27.43 8.80
CA LYS A 61 -3.24 28.76 9.46
C LYS A 61 -3.74 28.71 10.92
N LEU A 62 -3.39 27.64 11.63
CA LEU A 62 -3.88 27.42 12.99
C LEU A 62 -3.18 28.36 13.97
N ASN A 63 -3.88 28.74 15.04
CA ASN A 63 -3.27 29.47 16.14
C ASN A 63 -2.37 28.53 16.95
N THR A 64 -1.09 28.48 16.57
CA THR A 64 -0.06 27.61 17.14
C THR A 64 0.21 27.86 18.63
N SER A 65 -0.23 28.98 19.20
CA SER A 65 -0.10 29.26 20.64
C SER A 65 -1.00 28.40 21.54
N THR A 66 -2.01 27.74 20.97
CA THR A 66 -3.00 26.93 21.71
C THR A 66 -2.90 25.43 21.43
N ILE A 67 -2.01 25.03 20.52
CA ILE A 67 -1.94 23.66 20.02
C ILE A 67 -0.74 22.96 20.65
N GLU A 68 -1.02 21.87 21.35
CA GLU A 68 -0.02 20.95 21.86
C GLU A 68 0.25 19.88 20.80
N TYR A 69 1.51 19.75 20.37
CA TYR A 69 1.92 18.67 19.49
C TYR A 69 2.49 17.54 20.33
N ARG A 70 1.96 16.33 20.13
CA ARG A 70 2.42 15.12 20.79
C ARG A 70 2.93 14.15 19.75
N ARG A 71 4.16 13.68 19.93
CA ARG A 71 4.76 12.63 19.09
C ARG A 71 4.76 11.31 19.87
N TYR A 72 4.05 10.33 19.34
CA TYR A 72 4.05 8.97 19.85
C TYR A 72 5.06 8.14 19.07
N CYS A 73 6.04 7.58 19.77
CA CYS A 73 7.07 6.76 19.15
C CYS A 73 6.81 5.29 19.43
N PHE A 74 6.96 4.47 18.40
CA PHE A 74 6.78 3.02 18.48
C PHE A 74 8.04 2.31 18.01
N SER A 75 8.42 1.24 18.70
CA SER A 75 9.50 0.35 18.30
C SER A 75 8.96 -1.06 18.18
N ALA A 76 8.98 -1.62 16.98
CA ALA A 76 8.59 -3.00 16.78
C ALA A 76 9.68 -3.94 17.33
N ARG A 77 9.31 -4.89 18.19
CA ARG A 77 10.19 -5.96 18.65
C ARG A 77 9.54 -7.31 18.42
N GLN A 78 10.28 -8.22 17.81
CA GLN A 78 9.81 -9.58 17.57
C GLN A 78 9.60 -10.31 18.90
N ASN A 79 8.51 -11.06 19.00
CA ASN A 79 8.16 -11.87 20.16
C ASN A 79 7.59 -13.22 19.68
N LYS A 80 8.09 -14.32 20.26
CA LYS A 80 7.69 -15.69 19.91
C LYS A 80 6.26 -16.01 20.36
N ASP A 81 5.77 -15.33 21.39
CA ASP A 81 4.45 -15.57 21.97
C ASP A 81 3.34 -14.79 21.26
N THR A 82 3.70 -13.84 20.38
CA THR A 82 2.74 -13.05 19.62
C THR A 82 2.33 -13.79 18.35
N LYS A 83 1.02 -13.95 18.14
CA LYS A 83 0.46 -14.52 16.90
C LYS A 83 0.22 -13.42 15.87
N ARG A 84 0.30 -13.78 14.58
CA ARG A 84 -0.08 -12.88 13.49
C ARG A 84 -1.58 -12.57 13.57
N GLN A 85 -1.90 -11.30 13.73
CA GLN A 85 -3.27 -10.80 13.75
C GLN A 85 -3.38 -9.59 12.82
N SER A 86 -4.51 -9.46 12.12
CA SER A 86 -4.77 -8.31 11.24
C SER A 86 -5.03 -7.03 12.02
N LEU A 87 -5.51 -7.16 13.25
CA LEU A 87 -5.77 -6.08 14.20
C LEU A 87 -5.23 -6.50 15.55
N VAL A 88 -4.57 -5.59 16.25
CA VAL A 88 -4.11 -5.76 17.62
C VAL A 88 -4.74 -4.63 18.42
N ASP A 89 -5.49 -4.99 19.45
CA ASP A 89 -5.93 -4.03 20.44
C ASP A 89 -4.72 -3.62 21.28
N LEU A 90 -4.51 -2.30 21.38
CA LEU A 90 -3.46 -1.74 22.21
C LEU A 90 -4.11 -1.42 23.55
N ASP A 91 -3.65 -2.10 24.60
CA ASP A 91 -4.20 -1.96 25.95
C ASP A 91 -3.92 -0.59 26.58
N TRP A 92 -3.16 0.28 25.90
CA TRP A 92 -2.85 1.63 26.36
C TRP A 92 -3.66 2.71 25.62
N PRO A 93 -4.13 3.74 26.34
CA PRO A 93 -4.90 4.83 25.75
C PRO A 93 -3.98 5.74 24.93
N LEU A 94 -3.97 5.55 23.61
CA LEU A 94 -3.15 6.27 22.62
C LEU A 94 -3.20 7.80 22.70
N LEU A 95 -4.22 8.39 23.34
CA LEU A 95 -4.45 9.85 23.30
C LEU A 95 -4.41 10.56 24.66
N ARG A 96 -4.64 9.87 25.78
CA ARG A 96 -4.82 10.53 27.09
C ARG A 96 -3.71 10.26 28.09
N ASP A 97 -3.32 8.99 28.27
CA ASP A 97 -2.37 8.61 29.33
C ASP A 97 -1.07 8.00 28.81
N THR A 98 -0.91 7.93 27.48
CA THR A 98 0.35 7.45 26.88
C THR A 98 1.38 8.57 26.91
N GLN A 99 2.56 8.28 27.48
CA GLN A 99 3.69 9.19 27.43
C GLN A 99 4.09 9.46 25.97
N ALA A 100 4.06 10.74 25.60
CA ALA A 100 4.40 11.23 24.29
C ALA A 100 5.44 12.33 24.43
N ASP A 101 6.32 12.45 23.45
CA ASP A 101 7.21 13.60 23.37
C ASP A 101 6.36 14.83 23.04
N GLN A 102 6.34 15.80 23.94
CA GLN A 102 5.74 17.10 23.69
C GLN A 102 6.66 17.93 22.80
N ILE A 103 6.15 18.35 21.65
CA ILE A 103 6.87 19.23 20.73
C ILE A 103 6.24 20.60 20.84
N ALA A 104 7.01 21.59 21.32
CA ALA A 104 6.54 22.97 21.32
C ALA A 104 6.34 23.43 19.88
N ALA A 105 5.30 24.23 19.61
CA ALA A 105 4.99 24.66 18.26
C ALA A 105 6.15 25.40 17.57
N GLN A 106 6.93 26.16 18.34
CA GLN A 106 8.14 26.84 17.87
C GLN A 106 9.26 25.86 17.50
N GLN A 107 9.33 24.69 18.15
CA GLN A 107 10.32 23.67 17.84
C GLN A 107 10.00 22.92 16.55
N LEU A 108 8.73 22.84 16.12
CA LEU A 108 8.36 22.29 14.82
C LEU A 108 9.04 23.03 13.66
N GLU A 109 9.31 24.32 13.84
CA GLU A 109 9.92 25.15 12.81
C GLU A 109 11.43 24.99 12.70
N HIS A 110 12.10 24.44 13.72
CA HIS A 110 13.55 24.40 13.87
C HIS A 110 14.06 22.99 14.22
N ASN A 111 13.51 21.94 13.60
CA ASN A 111 13.98 20.54 13.71
C ASN A 111 13.40 19.74 14.89
N GLY A 112 12.22 20.10 15.38
CA GLY A 112 11.54 19.40 16.49
C GLY A 112 11.28 17.92 16.22
N PHE A 113 11.12 17.54 14.95
CA PHE A 113 10.94 16.15 14.52
C PHE A 113 12.24 15.37 14.39
N ASP A 114 13.39 16.04 14.25
CA ASP A 114 14.70 15.39 14.08
C ASP A 114 15.30 14.95 15.43
N LYS A 115 14.71 15.40 16.54
CA LYS A 115 15.10 14.93 17.87
C LYS A 115 14.77 13.45 18.02
N ALA A 116 15.70 12.65 18.52
CA ALA A 116 15.44 11.27 18.89
C ALA A 116 14.26 11.16 19.87
N CYS A 117 13.50 10.08 19.79
CA CYS A 117 12.42 9.82 20.73
C CYS A 117 13.00 9.55 22.12
N HIS A 118 12.51 10.24 23.16
CA HIS A 118 12.98 10.01 24.52
C HIS A 118 12.44 8.69 25.08
N GLN A 119 11.21 8.34 24.71
CA GLN A 119 10.56 7.11 25.12
C GLN A 119 9.64 6.60 24.01
N GLY A 120 9.82 5.34 23.61
CA GLY A 120 9.00 4.68 22.61
C GLY A 120 8.29 3.47 23.20
N GLN A 121 7.03 3.28 22.84
CA GLN A 121 6.29 2.08 23.19
C GLN A 121 6.80 0.90 22.36
N ILE A 122 7.02 -0.24 23.01
CA ILE A 122 7.44 -1.44 22.31
C ILE A 122 6.20 -2.17 21.80
N LEU A 123 6.08 -2.30 20.48
CA LEU A 123 5.08 -3.14 19.84
C LEU A 123 5.64 -4.53 19.65
N HIS A 124 5.07 -5.50 20.35
CA HIS A 124 5.43 -6.90 20.12
C HIS A 124 4.82 -7.37 18.80
N VAL A 125 5.66 -7.69 17.83
CA VAL A 125 5.25 -8.26 16.55
C VAL A 125 5.56 -9.75 16.56
N PRO A 126 4.76 -10.60 15.88
CA PRO A 126 5.06 -12.02 15.76
C PRO A 126 6.49 -12.21 15.27
N LEU A 127 7.17 -13.23 15.80
CA LEU A 127 8.44 -13.68 15.27
C LEU A 127 8.17 -14.27 13.89
N ASP A 128 8.26 -13.43 12.85
CA ASP A 128 8.24 -13.91 11.49
C ASP A 128 9.42 -14.87 11.35
N HIS A 129 9.10 -16.15 11.15
CA HIS A 129 10.10 -17.14 10.79
C HIS A 129 10.49 -16.85 9.34
N PHE A 130 11.27 -15.80 9.13
CA PHE A 130 11.85 -15.43 7.84
C PHE A 130 12.99 -16.37 7.42
N ASP A 131 13.06 -17.58 7.98
CA ASP A 131 13.96 -18.63 7.48
C ASP A 131 13.55 -19.11 6.07
N HIS A 132 12.37 -18.68 5.60
CA HIS A 132 12.02 -18.74 4.21
C HIS A 132 11.86 -17.32 3.68
N LEU A 133 12.86 -16.88 2.90
CA LEU A 133 12.63 -16.06 1.72
C LEU A 133 11.50 -16.73 0.94
N SER A 134 10.26 -16.45 1.34
CA SER A 134 9.08 -17.05 0.75
C SER A 134 9.08 -16.49 -0.66
N ASP A 135 9.35 -17.34 -1.65
CA ASP A 135 9.37 -16.93 -3.05
C ASP A 135 7.97 -16.45 -3.42
N THR A 136 7.76 -15.14 -3.27
CA THR A 136 6.52 -14.47 -3.64
C THR A 136 6.45 -14.21 -5.15
N GLY A 137 7.38 -14.75 -5.94
CA GLY A 137 7.34 -14.68 -7.41
C GLY A 137 6.10 -15.36 -8.02
N THR A 138 5.46 -16.23 -7.26
CA THR A 138 4.17 -16.85 -7.62
C THR A 138 2.96 -15.96 -7.31
N LEU A 139 3.11 -14.93 -6.47
CA LEU A 139 2.04 -14.00 -6.13
C LEU A 139 1.90 -12.94 -7.23
N MET A 140 0.64 -12.71 -7.62
CA MET A 140 0.26 -11.63 -8.51
C MET A 140 -0.62 -10.65 -7.76
N LEU A 141 -0.21 -9.38 -7.74
CA LEU A 141 -1.03 -8.31 -7.20
C LEU A 141 -1.87 -7.74 -8.35
N GLY A 142 -3.19 -7.91 -8.28
CA GLY A 142 -4.11 -7.39 -9.29
C GLY A 142 -4.72 -6.07 -8.85
N VAL A 143 -4.62 -5.02 -9.68
CA VAL A 143 -5.24 -3.71 -9.42
C VAL A 143 -6.07 -3.29 -10.62
N ALA A 144 -7.34 -2.93 -10.40
CA ALA A 144 -8.19 -2.33 -11.43
C ALA A 144 -8.35 -0.83 -11.14
N THR A 145 -7.79 0.03 -11.99
CA THR A 145 -7.72 1.48 -11.73
C THR A 145 -7.76 2.30 -13.02
N PHE A 146 -7.71 3.62 -12.89
CA PHE A 146 -7.53 4.57 -13.99
C PHE A 146 -6.06 4.99 -14.09
N ILE A 147 -5.62 5.41 -15.27
CA ILE A 147 -4.22 5.73 -15.56
C ILE A 147 -3.65 6.83 -14.65
N GLU A 148 -4.43 7.87 -14.38
CA GLU A 148 -4.04 8.97 -13.50
C GLU A 148 -3.79 8.48 -12.06
N ARG A 149 -4.71 7.65 -11.53
CA ARG A 149 -4.56 7.06 -10.20
C ARG A 149 -3.40 6.07 -10.15
N LEU A 150 -3.18 5.34 -11.24
CA LEU A 150 -2.03 4.45 -11.35
C LEU A 150 -0.74 5.25 -11.27
N GLN A 151 -0.57 6.31 -12.06
CA GLN A 151 0.64 7.15 -12.03
C GLN A 151 0.94 7.70 -10.62
N GLN A 152 -0.09 8.11 -9.88
CA GLN A 152 0.05 8.62 -8.52
C GLN A 152 0.43 7.54 -7.49
N SER A 153 -0.08 6.32 -7.65
CA SER A 153 0.09 5.23 -6.67
C SER A 153 1.20 4.25 -7.02
N LEU A 154 1.63 4.20 -8.29
CA LEU A 154 2.60 3.25 -8.80
C LEU A 154 3.95 3.36 -8.09
N PRO A 155 4.52 4.53 -7.79
CA PRO A 155 5.79 4.62 -7.06
C PRO A 155 5.73 3.95 -5.68
N GLU A 156 4.61 4.09 -4.98
CA GLU A 156 4.41 3.43 -3.69
C GLU A 156 4.22 1.92 -3.87
N MET A 157 3.36 1.48 -4.79
CA MET A 157 3.18 0.04 -5.08
C MET A 157 4.48 -0.63 -5.52
N ALA A 158 5.25 0.04 -6.36
CA ALA A 158 6.59 -0.36 -6.79
C ALA A 158 7.52 -0.58 -5.59
N ARG A 159 7.57 0.39 -4.66
CA ARG A 159 8.37 0.29 -3.43
C ARG A 159 7.95 -0.88 -2.56
N TRP A 160 6.64 -1.12 -2.42
CA TRP A 160 6.12 -2.26 -1.65
C TRP A 160 6.46 -3.62 -2.29
N LEU A 161 6.57 -3.68 -3.62
CA LEU A 161 6.87 -4.90 -4.35
C LEU A 161 8.38 -5.11 -4.60
N ALA A 162 9.21 -4.09 -4.33
CA ALA A 162 10.65 -4.17 -4.51
C ALA A 162 11.25 -5.35 -3.73
N GLY A 163 12.06 -6.17 -4.41
CA GLY A 163 12.69 -7.35 -3.82
C GLY A 163 11.77 -8.57 -3.63
N THR A 164 10.48 -8.50 -3.97
CA THR A 164 9.53 -9.60 -3.71
C THR A 164 9.34 -10.58 -4.87
N ASN A 165 10.02 -10.42 -6.02
CA ASN A 165 9.74 -11.15 -7.29
C ASN A 165 8.26 -11.12 -7.76
N SER A 166 7.36 -10.47 -7.01
CA SER A 166 5.93 -10.45 -7.23
C SER A 166 5.59 -9.62 -8.46
N LYS A 167 4.54 -10.01 -9.19
CA LYS A 167 4.12 -9.31 -10.40
C LYS A 167 2.93 -8.42 -10.11
N LEU A 168 2.99 -7.16 -10.54
CA LEU A 168 1.85 -6.26 -10.56
C LEU A 168 1.11 -6.41 -11.90
N VAL A 169 -0.17 -6.78 -11.82
CA VAL A 169 -1.07 -6.86 -12.97
C VAL A 169 -2.07 -5.73 -12.84
N VAL A 170 -2.07 -4.82 -13.83
CA VAL A 170 -2.94 -3.66 -13.81
C VAL A 170 -3.99 -3.76 -14.92
N ILE A 171 -5.25 -3.61 -14.54
CA ILE A 171 -6.38 -3.50 -15.46
C ILE A 171 -6.78 -2.03 -15.51
N LEU A 172 -6.52 -1.39 -16.64
CA LEU A 172 -6.91 0.00 -16.86
C LEU A 172 -8.39 0.08 -17.23
N ARG A 173 -9.12 0.98 -16.55
CA ARG A 173 -10.56 1.24 -16.79
C ARG A 173 -10.82 2.41 -17.74
N ASP A 174 -9.76 3.03 -18.24
CA ASP A 174 -9.84 4.15 -19.18
C ASP A 174 -10.43 3.69 -20.52
N LYS A 175 -11.41 4.44 -21.04
CA LYS A 175 -12.11 4.06 -22.28
C LYS A 175 -11.22 4.09 -23.53
N SER A 176 -10.08 4.76 -23.48
CA SER A 176 -9.04 4.82 -24.52
C SER A 176 -7.82 5.56 -23.95
N PRO A 177 -6.91 4.88 -23.23
CA PRO A 177 -5.72 5.53 -22.69
C PRO A 177 -4.82 6.00 -23.84
N LYS A 178 -4.26 7.21 -23.74
CA LYS A 178 -3.31 7.70 -24.75
C LYS A 178 -2.01 6.91 -24.63
N THR A 179 -1.36 6.64 -25.76
CA THR A 179 -0.06 5.94 -25.79
C THR A 179 1.01 6.66 -24.94
N THR A 180 0.97 7.99 -24.90
CA THR A 180 1.87 8.81 -24.08
C THR A 180 1.71 8.54 -22.59
N ASP A 181 0.48 8.36 -22.14
CA ASP A 181 0.16 8.20 -20.73
C ASP A 181 0.55 6.78 -20.27
N LEU A 182 0.35 5.80 -21.17
CA LEU A 182 0.82 4.42 -20.97
C LEU A 182 2.35 4.37 -20.89
N GLN A 183 3.04 5.09 -21.78
CA GLN A 183 4.50 5.14 -21.76
C GLN A 183 5.02 5.75 -20.45
N ALA A 184 4.41 6.85 -19.99
CA ALA A 184 4.79 7.46 -18.71
C ALA A 184 4.62 6.50 -17.52
N VAL A 185 3.58 5.66 -17.52
CA VAL A 185 3.40 4.61 -16.50
C VAL A 185 4.50 3.55 -16.59
N MET A 186 4.87 3.12 -17.79
CA MET A 186 5.93 2.13 -18.00
C MET A 186 7.29 2.68 -17.57
N ASP A 187 7.59 3.95 -17.90
CA ASP A 187 8.83 4.61 -17.51
C ASP A 187 8.98 4.68 -15.98
N ILE A 188 7.88 4.96 -15.25
CA ILE A 188 7.85 4.95 -13.77
C ILE A 188 8.04 3.55 -13.20
N ALA A 189 7.59 2.51 -13.90
CA ALA A 189 7.75 1.14 -13.44
C ALA A 189 9.15 0.57 -13.67
N GLU A 190 9.87 1.09 -14.67
CA GLU A 190 11.21 0.65 -15.05
C GLU A 190 12.34 1.44 -14.37
N SER A 191 12.05 2.65 -13.89
CA SER A 191 12.96 3.47 -13.06
C SER A 191 13.18 2.87 -11.70
#